data_AF-A0A1A8D718-F1
#
_entry.id   AF-A0A1A8D718-F1
#
_cell.length_a   1.000
_cell.length_b   1.000
_cell.length_c   1.000
_cell.angle_alpha   90.00
_cell.angle_beta   90.00
_cell.angle_gamma   90.00
#
_symmetry.space_group_name_H-M   'P 1'
#
loop_
_entity.id
_entity.type
_entity.pdbx_description
1 polymer ?
#
loop_
_entity_poly.entity_id
_entity_poly.type
_entity_poly.pdbx_seq_one_letter_code
_entity_poly.pdbx_strand_id
1 'polypeptide(L)'
;MSDRRVLVDCTVVSLQDSCVFYPCCKSCFSRIDAEQPETTRYRCSRCGYRCPGDQVEYRYRLSLWVARNMAIFGVTVFGNSLNA
;
A
#
# COMPACT_ATOMS: atom_id res chain seq x y z
N MET A 1 20.23 -1.53 6.12
CA MET A 1 19.50 -1.75 7.38
C MET A 1 19.16 -3.23 7.45
N SER A 2 19.57 -3.95 8.49
CA SER A 2 19.03 -5.30 8.71
C SER A 2 17.61 -5.12 9.23
N ASP A 3 16.60 -5.26 8.37
CA ASP A 3 15.20 -5.16 8.78
C ASP A 3 14.90 -6.28 9.77
N ARG A 4 14.84 -5.94 11.06
CA ARG A 4 14.40 -6.88 12.09
C ARG A 4 12.93 -7.15 11.87
N ARG A 5 12.63 -8.35 11.36
CA ARG A 5 11.26 -8.84 11.18
C ARG A 5 10.83 -9.53 12.47
N VAL A 6 9.60 -9.26 12.90
CA VAL A 6 9.00 -9.86 14.10
C VAL A 6 7.62 -10.36 13.74
N LEU A 7 7.29 -11.57 14.22
CA LEU A 7 5.93 -12.09 14.15
C LEU A 7 5.14 -11.58 15.34
N VAL A 8 3.92 -11.11 15.07
CA VAL A 8 3.02 -10.58 16.09
C VAL A 8 1.70 -11.31 15.99
N ASP A 9 1.30 -11.92 17.10
CA ASP A 9 -0.04 -12.47 17.28
C ASP A 9 -0.94 -11.38 17.87
N CYS A 10 -2.02 -11.05 17.16
CA CYS A 10 -2.92 -9.95 17.49
C CYS A 10 -4.28 -10.12 16.81
N THR A 11 -5.30 -9.49 17.39
CA THR A 11 -6.67 -9.52 16.87
C THR A 11 -6.98 -8.21 16.14
N VAL A 12 -7.54 -8.29 14.93
CA VAL A 12 -8.01 -7.10 14.20
C VAL A 12 -9.23 -6.50 14.91
N VAL A 13 -9.15 -5.21 15.25
CA VAL A 13 -10.21 -4.47 15.93
C VAL A 13 -11.03 -3.65 14.94
N SER A 14 -10.37 -2.95 14.01
CA SER A 14 -11.06 -2.12 13.02
C SER A 14 -10.21 -1.86 11.78
N LEU A 15 -10.91 -1.60 10.66
CA LEU A 15 -10.32 -1.09 9.43
C LEU A 15 -10.34 0.45 9.47
N GLN A 16 -9.26 1.10 9.04
CA GLN A 16 -9.13 2.56 9.13
C GLN A 16 -9.33 3.30 7.81
N ASP A 17 -9.06 2.65 6.68
CA ASP A 17 -9.08 3.31 5.38
C ASP A 17 -10.37 3.00 4.61
N SER A 18 -11.01 4.03 4.04
CA SER A 18 -12.11 3.87 3.08
C SER A 18 -11.64 3.46 1.68
N CYS A 19 -10.37 3.74 1.36
CA CYS A 19 -9.72 3.33 0.13
C CYS A 19 -8.56 2.39 0.45
N VAL A 20 -8.73 1.11 0.11
CA VAL A 20 -7.74 0.04 0.39
C VAL A 20 -6.77 -0.18 -0.76
N PHE A 21 -6.84 0.63 -1.82
CA PHE A 21 -6.01 0.53 -3.00
C PHE A 21 -5.15 1.77 -3.16
N TYR A 22 -3.92 1.59 -3.65
CA TYR A 22 -3.10 2.69 -4.11
C TYR A 22 -2.49 2.38 -5.47
N PRO A 23 -2.35 3.40 -6.35
CA PRO A 23 -1.71 3.23 -7.64
C PRO A 23 -0.23 2.87 -7.43
N CYS A 24 0.23 1.85 -8.15
CA CYS A 24 1.58 1.32 -8.04
C CYS A 24 2.26 1.21 -9.42
N CYS A 25 3.58 1.28 -9.39
CA CYS A 25 4.39 1.06 -10.57
C CYS A 25 4.47 -0.45 -10.89
N LYS A 26 4.15 -0.82 -12.13
CA LYS A 26 4.28 -2.19 -12.65
C LYS A 26 5.71 -2.76 -12.56
N SER A 27 6.73 -1.90 -12.62
CA SER A 27 8.14 -2.34 -12.65
C SER A 27 8.74 -2.56 -11.25
N CYS A 28 8.47 -1.67 -10.29
CA CYS A 28 9.13 -1.70 -8.97
C CYS A 28 8.16 -1.71 -7.79
N PHE A 29 6.85 -1.78 -8.06
CA PHE A 29 5.74 -1.82 -7.11
C PHE A 29 5.69 -0.70 -6.07
N SER A 30 6.46 0.36 -6.29
CA SER A 30 6.42 1.56 -5.47
C SER A 30 5.18 2.36 -5.84
N ARG A 31 4.69 3.20 -4.93
CA ARG A 31 3.60 4.13 -5.23
C ARG A 31 3.94 4.95 -6.49
N ILE A 32 2.95 5.13 -7.35
CA ILE A 32 3.05 5.97 -8.55
C ILE A 32 2.03 7.08 -8.43
N ASP A 33 2.42 8.31 -8.76
CA ASP A 33 1.56 9.48 -8.64
C ASP A 33 1.27 10.04 -10.03
N ALA A 34 0.12 10.72 -10.17
CA ALA A 34 -0.23 11.41 -11.40
C ALA A 34 0.77 12.56 -11.64
N GLU A 35 1.25 12.73 -12.88
CA GLU A 35 2.20 13.79 -13.21
C GLU A 35 1.56 15.18 -13.02
N GLN A 36 0.27 15.32 -13.28
CA GLN A 36 -0.55 16.49 -12.98
C GLN A 36 -2.00 16.06 -12.64
N PRO A 37 -2.76 16.85 -11.84
CA PRO A 37 -4.11 16.48 -11.39
C PRO A 37 -5.12 16.20 -12.51
N GLU A 38 -4.94 16.86 -13.66
CA GLU A 38 -5.84 16.77 -14.82
C GLU A 38 -5.33 15.78 -15.87
N THR A 39 -4.10 15.28 -15.72
CA THR A 39 -3.50 14.36 -16.68
C THR A 39 -3.81 12.92 -16.32
N THR A 40 -4.19 12.14 -17.34
CA THR A 40 -4.27 10.68 -17.24
C THR A 40 -2.89 10.04 -17.35
N ARG A 41 -1.81 10.68 -16.90
CA ARG A 41 -0.44 10.14 -16.97
C ARG A 41 0.18 10.02 -15.59
N TYR A 42 0.82 8.89 -15.36
CA TYR A 42 1.47 8.56 -14.10
C TYR A 42 2.97 8.40 -14.31
N ARG A 43 3.76 8.79 -13.32
CA ARG A 43 5.22 8.60 -13.32
C ARG A 43 5.72 8.07 -11.99
N CYS A 44 6.53 7.02 -12.05
CA CYS A 44 7.16 6.45 -10.87
C CYS A 44 8.38 7.30 -10.49
N SER A 45 8.35 7.92 -9.32
CA SER A 45 9.46 8.68 -8.76
C SER A 45 10.71 7.82 -8.51
N ARG A 46 10.54 6.51 -8.30
CA ARG A 46 11.64 5.58 -7.98
C ARG A 46 12.40 5.06 -9.20
N CYS A 47 11.70 4.66 -10.27
CA CYS A 47 12.33 4.03 -11.44
C CYS A 47 12.11 4.78 -12.76
N GLY A 48 11.30 5.84 -12.76
CA GLY A 48 11.02 6.64 -13.95
C GLY A 48 9.99 6.06 -14.92
N TYR A 49 9.42 4.87 -14.64
CA TYR A 49 8.34 4.29 -15.44
C TYR A 49 7.18 5.27 -15.61
N ARG A 50 6.63 5.34 -16.82
CA ARG A 50 5.47 6.17 -17.16
C ARG A 50 4.38 5.31 -17.78
N CYS A 51 3.12 5.58 -17.45
CA CYS A 51 1.98 4.96 -18.11
C CYS A 51 0.79 5.92 -18.18
N PRO A 52 -0.13 5.70 -19.13
CA PRO A 52 -1.44 6.32 -19.06
C PRO A 52 -2.29 5.70 -17.93
N GLY A 53 -3.37 6.38 -17.56
CA GLY A 53 -4.17 6.09 -16.37
C GLY A 53 -5.04 4.84 -16.50
N ASP A 54 -5.37 4.41 -17.71
CA ASP A 54 -6.02 3.14 -17.99
C ASP A 54 -5.07 1.93 -17.81
N GLN A 55 -3.76 2.16 -17.75
CA GLN A 55 -2.73 1.15 -17.55
C GLN A 55 -2.10 1.19 -16.16
N VAL A 56 -2.60 2.06 -15.26
CA VAL A 56 -2.08 2.13 -13.89
C VAL A 56 -2.54 0.92 -13.10
N GLU A 57 -1.60 0.19 -12.49
CA GLU A 57 -1.91 -0.95 -11.65
C GLU A 57 -2.16 -0.49 -10.21
N TYR A 58 -2.99 -1.22 -9.47
CA TYR A 58 -3.29 -0.91 -8.07
C TYR A 58 -2.88 -2.06 -7.17
N ARG A 59 -2.41 -1.72 -5.95
CA ARG A 59 -2.12 -2.71 -4.90
C ARG A 59 -2.88 -2.38 -3.64
N TYR A 60 -3.17 -3.42 -2.86
CA TYR A 60 -3.75 -3.23 -1.55
C TYR A 60 -2.79 -2.49 -0.61
N ARG A 61 -3.37 -1.57 0.17
CA ARG A 61 -2.81 -0.95 1.37
C ARG A 61 -3.94 -0.89 2.39
N LEU A 62 -3.87 -1.75 3.39
CA LEU A 62 -4.88 -1.84 4.43
C LEU A 62 -4.30 -1.40 5.75
N SER A 63 -4.80 -0.28 6.29
CA SER A 63 -4.46 0.16 7.65
C SER A 63 -5.47 -0.38 8.65
N LEU A 64 -4.96 -0.99 9.71
CA LEU A 64 -5.68 -1.74 10.73
C LEU A 64 -5.32 -1.23 12.12
N TRP A 65 -6.30 -1.20 13.02
CA TRP A 65 -5.99 -1.30 14.45
C TRP A 65 -6.03 -2.76 14.86
N VAL A 66 -4.99 -3.18 15.57
CA VAL A 66 -4.91 -4.52 16.15
C VAL A 66 -4.75 -4.42 17.66
N ALA A 67 -5.26 -5.41 18.37
CA ALA A 67 -5.10 -5.54 19.82
C ALA A 67 -4.19 -6.72 20.16
N ARG A 68 -3.30 -6.50 21.13
CA ARG A 68 -2.50 -7.56 21.77
C ARG A 68 -2.35 -7.24 23.25
N ASN A 69 -2.76 -8.18 24.11
CA ASN A 69 -2.80 -7.98 25.56
C ASN A 69 -3.55 -6.68 25.91
N MET A 70 -2.88 -5.74 26.59
CA MET A 70 -3.44 -4.44 27.00
C MET A 70 -3.12 -3.30 26.02
N ALA A 71 -2.62 -3.61 24.82
CA ALA A 71 -2.19 -2.61 23.84
C ALA A 71 -3.02 -2.68 22.55
N ILE A 72 -3.34 -1.51 22.01
CA ILE A 72 -3.90 -1.32 20.67
C ILE A 72 -2.89 -0.50 19.87
N PHE A 73 -2.51 -0.99 18.69
CA PHE A 73 -1.53 -0.31 17.83
C PHE A 73 -1.88 -0.47 16.35
N GLY A 74 -1.35 0.45 15.53
CA GLY A 74 -1.60 0.49 14.10
C GLY A 74 -0.70 -0.48 13.33
N VAL A 75 -1.27 -1.18 12.35
CA VAL A 75 -0.55 -2.04 11.40
C VAL A 75 -1.00 -1.69 9.99
N THR A 76 -0.06 -1.59 9.05
CA THR A 76 -0.40 -1.49 7.63
C THR A 76 0.08 -2.72 6.89
N VAL A 77 -0.84 -3.38 6.18
CA VAL A 77 -0.56 -4.54 5.33
C VAL A 77 -0.57 -4.08 3.87
N PHE A 78 0.42 -4.51 3.10
CA PHE A 78 0.61 -4.11 1.70
C PHE A 78 0.58 -5.31 0.75
N GLY A 79 0.09 -5.05 -0.46
CA GLY A 79 0.35 -5.88 -1.64
C GLY A 79 -0.13 -7.32 -1.51
N ASN A 80 0.76 -8.27 -1.81
CA ASN A 80 0.42 -9.67 -2.07
C ASN A 80 -0.11 -10.42 -0.84
N SER A 81 0.13 -9.93 0.38
CA SER A 81 -0.42 -10.52 1.59
C SER A 81 -1.95 -10.45 1.68
N LEU A 82 -2.59 -9.67 0.79
CA LEU A 82 -4.04 -9.50 0.71
C LEU A 82 -4.63 -10.06 -0.59
N ASN A 83 -3.81 -10.64 -1.46
CA ASN A 83 -4.31 -11.30 -2.66
C ASN A 83 -4.83 -12.70 -2.28
N ALA A 84 -6.00 -13.08 -2.83
CA ALA A 84 -6.57 -14.43 -2.68
C ALA A 84 -5.82 -15.47 -3.52
#